data_AF-A0A1H8AUY7-F1
#
_entry.id   AF-A0A1H8AUY7-F1
#
_cell.length_a   1.000
_cell.length_b   1.000
_cell.length_c   1.000
_cell.angle_alpha   90.00
_cell.angle_beta   90.00
_cell.angle_gamma   90.00
#
_symmetry.space_group_name_H-M   'P 1'
#
loop_
_entity.id
_entity.type
_entity.pdbx_description
1 polymer ?
#
loop_
_entity_poly.entity_id
_entity_poly.type
_entity_poly.pdbx_seq_one_letter_code
_entity_poly.pdbx_strand_id
1 'polypeptide(L)'
;MSFAIARSTTATAIGGLFADVLNRQRVKQGTPHRTGASVRRDSLEAGTFEEGFFAVPVKGEADKLTRAAGKLLDEGRRLKRKQRGGEELSVAERAVAAMTAAAVRVYQEFCTLWRVTKGQLYPSYDYLAERTELGRRTVARAIVILEKVGLLIRQRRFARVEAEGAGPRWHQTSNVYRPVLAKALMTFLPRSMRPAPPPVDEIQREADRQEDTQHMLAGLNCRELARATLVSGPLADVVAKLGACIDARSESADMALNR
;
A
#
# COMPACT_ATOMS: atom_id res chain seq x y z
N MET A 1 -28.62 -33.27 27.73
CA MET A 1 -28.29 -31.94 28.28
C MET A 1 -26.99 -31.49 27.63
N SER A 2 -27.09 -30.72 26.55
CA SER A 2 -25.97 -30.35 25.68
C SER A 2 -25.60 -28.89 25.93
N PHE A 3 -24.37 -28.63 26.37
CA PHE A 3 -23.81 -27.29 26.49
C PHE A 3 -23.06 -26.94 25.19
N ALA A 4 -23.61 -25.98 24.44
CA ALA A 4 -22.96 -25.38 23.29
C ALA A 4 -22.03 -24.24 23.76
N ILE A 5 -20.73 -24.41 23.55
CA ILE A 5 -19.71 -23.39 23.82
C ILE A 5 -19.67 -22.44 22.63
N ALA A 6 -20.20 -21.23 22.80
CA ALA A 6 -20.07 -20.14 21.86
C ALA A 6 -18.62 -19.62 21.86
N ARG A 7 -17.90 -19.83 20.75
CA ARG A 7 -16.60 -19.19 20.51
C ARG A 7 -16.84 -17.78 19.98
N SER A 8 -16.54 -16.78 20.81
CA SER A 8 -16.45 -15.37 20.40
C SER A 8 -15.16 -15.18 19.61
N THR A 9 -15.29 -14.78 18.34
CA THR A 9 -14.19 -14.48 17.43
C THR A 9 -14.06 -12.96 17.33
N THR A 10 -13.18 -12.35 18.12
CA THR A 10 -12.79 -10.94 17.97
C THR A 10 -11.43 -10.84 17.29
N ALA A 11 -11.41 -11.04 15.97
CA ALA A 11 -10.24 -10.75 15.15
C ALA A 11 -10.28 -9.28 14.72
N THR A 12 -9.47 -8.46 15.38
CA THR A 12 -9.27 -7.04 15.12
C THR A 12 -8.69 -6.83 13.72
N ALA A 13 -9.54 -6.44 12.77
CA ALA A 13 -9.18 -6.19 11.38
C ALA A 13 -8.60 -4.77 11.20
N ILE A 14 -7.29 -4.60 11.41
CA ILE A 14 -6.57 -3.33 11.10
C ILE A 14 -6.00 -3.32 9.67
N GLY A 15 -6.10 -4.43 8.91
CA GLY A 15 -5.54 -4.54 7.56
C GLY A 15 -6.41 -4.07 6.39
N GLY A 16 -7.67 -3.68 6.62
CA GLY A 16 -8.67 -3.48 5.55
C GLY A 16 -8.67 -2.11 4.87
N LEU A 17 -8.11 -1.07 5.51
CA LEU A 17 -8.31 0.32 5.07
C LEU A 17 -7.47 0.76 3.86
N PHE A 18 -6.43 0.01 3.48
CA PHE A 18 -5.59 0.36 2.33
C PHE A 18 -6.03 -0.29 1.01
N ALA A 19 -6.84 -1.34 1.04
CA ALA A 19 -7.27 -2.06 -0.16
C ALA A 19 -8.47 -1.39 -0.85
N ASP A 20 -9.41 -0.82 -0.09
CA ASP A 20 -10.64 -0.23 -0.64
C ASP A 20 -10.42 1.14 -1.32
N VAL A 21 -9.34 1.83 -1.00
CA VAL A 21 -8.95 3.08 -1.67
C VAL A 21 -8.53 2.83 -3.13
N LEU A 22 -8.11 1.61 -3.50
CA LEU A 22 -7.56 1.32 -4.83
C LEU A 22 -8.60 0.89 -5.87
N ASN A 23 -9.85 0.59 -5.47
CA ASN A 23 -10.84 -0.03 -6.37
C ASN A 23 -12.02 0.89 -6.77
N ARG A 24 -11.93 2.21 -6.56
CA ARG A 24 -12.96 3.13 -7.05
C ARG A 24 -12.85 3.26 -8.57
N GLN A 25 -13.83 2.73 -9.29
CA GLN A 25 -13.94 2.88 -10.75
C GLN A 25 -13.88 4.37 -11.13
N ARG A 26 -12.85 4.71 -11.91
CA ARG A 26 -12.50 6.08 -12.28
C ARG A 26 -13.48 6.64 -13.31
N VAL A 27 -14.39 7.51 -12.89
CA VAL A 27 -15.15 8.40 -13.78
C VAL A 27 -14.18 9.45 -14.34
N LYS A 28 -14.02 9.46 -15.66
CA LYS A 28 -13.10 10.37 -16.37
C LYS A 28 -13.78 11.69 -16.67
N GLN A 29 -13.72 12.68 -15.79
CA GLN A 29 -13.71 14.11 -16.14
C GLN A 29 -13.01 14.88 -15.00
N GLY A 30 -11.97 15.64 -15.31
CA GLY A 30 -11.33 16.57 -14.38
C GLY A 30 -11.73 17.98 -14.77
N THR A 31 -12.33 18.73 -13.86
CA THR A 31 -12.62 20.16 -14.02
C THR A 31 -11.31 20.88 -14.38
N PRO A 32 -11.29 21.78 -15.39
CA PRO A 32 -10.10 22.56 -15.67
C PRO A 32 -9.70 23.31 -14.39
N HIS A 33 -8.43 23.19 -13.98
CA HIS A 33 -7.88 24.10 -12.97
C HIS A 33 -8.00 25.53 -13.51
N ARG A 34 -8.10 26.51 -12.60
CA ARG A 34 -8.25 27.96 -12.86
C ARG A 34 -7.26 28.56 -13.88
N THR A 35 -6.27 27.78 -14.30
CA THR A 35 -5.08 28.13 -15.06
C THR A 35 -5.04 27.50 -16.46
N GLY A 36 -6.12 26.82 -16.91
CA GLY A 36 -6.32 26.38 -18.30
C GLY A 36 -5.56 25.12 -18.76
N ALA A 37 -4.58 24.64 -17.99
CA ALA A 37 -3.86 23.41 -18.30
C ALA A 37 -4.56 22.18 -17.70
N SER A 38 -4.67 21.11 -18.49
CA SER A 38 -5.34 19.86 -18.06
C SER A 38 -4.46 19.03 -17.13
N VAL A 39 -4.42 19.40 -15.85
CA VAL A 39 -3.86 18.52 -14.80
C VAL A 39 -4.87 17.42 -14.50
N ARG A 40 -4.40 16.17 -14.43
CA ARG A 40 -5.27 15.03 -14.14
C ARG A 40 -5.63 15.01 -12.66
N ARG A 41 -6.90 14.66 -12.36
CA ARG A 41 -7.38 14.41 -10.99
C ARG A 41 -6.44 13.44 -10.25
N ASP A 42 -6.25 13.70 -8.96
CA ASP A 42 -5.37 12.98 -8.02
C ASP A 42 -3.86 13.10 -8.32
N SER A 43 -3.46 14.05 -9.16
CA SER A 43 -2.04 14.42 -9.30
C SER A 43 -1.62 15.28 -8.12
N LEU A 44 -0.39 15.10 -7.65
CA LEU A 44 0.19 15.87 -6.55
C LEU A 44 1.31 16.79 -7.06
N GLU A 45 1.57 17.88 -6.35
CA GLU A 45 2.59 18.85 -6.73
C GLU A 45 3.98 18.24 -6.56
N ALA A 46 4.82 18.38 -7.60
CA ALA A 46 6.20 17.91 -7.55
C ALA A 46 6.97 18.59 -6.42
N GLY A 47 7.80 17.82 -5.71
CA GLY A 47 8.60 18.28 -4.57
C GLY A 47 7.88 18.26 -3.21
N THR A 48 6.58 18.00 -3.14
CA THR A 48 5.83 18.06 -1.87
C THR A 48 5.72 16.73 -1.11
N PHE A 49 5.54 15.61 -1.81
CA PHE A 49 5.23 14.31 -1.21
C PHE A 49 6.33 13.26 -1.45
N GLU A 50 7.34 13.62 -2.23
CA GLU A 50 8.28 12.69 -2.84
C GLU A 50 9.21 12.04 -1.80
N GLU A 51 9.59 12.78 -0.77
CA GLU A 51 10.48 12.30 0.29
C GLU A 51 9.89 11.09 1.05
N GLY A 52 8.61 11.14 1.41
CA GLY A 52 7.92 10.01 2.05
C GLY A 52 7.49 8.91 1.08
N PHE A 53 7.43 9.20 -0.22
CA PHE A 53 7.05 8.22 -1.23
C PHE A 53 8.23 7.32 -1.62
N PHE A 54 9.40 7.91 -1.81
CA PHE A 54 10.59 7.18 -2.22
C PHE A 54 11.03 6.18 -1.16
N ALA A 55 11.55 5.05 -1.62
CA ALA A 55 12.18 4.07 -0.77
C ALA A 55 13.50 3.67 -1.40
N VAL A 56 14.57 3.72 -0.61
CA VAL A 56 15.89 3.28 -1.04
C VAL A 56 15.89 1.75 -1.07
N PRO A 57 16.27 1.11 -2.19
CA PRO A 57 16.33 -0.35 -2.25
C PRO A 57 17.39 -0.90 -1.32
N VAL A 58 17.04 -1.96 -0.58
CA VAL A 58 18.02 -2.76 0.15
C VAL A 58 18.86 -3.57 -0.83
N LYS A 59 20.10 -3.91 -0.45
CA LYS A 59 21.00 -4.74 -1.27
C LYS A 59 20.31 -6.03 -1.72
N GLY A 60 20.25 -6.25 -3.04
CA GLY A 60 19.66 -7.43 -3.67
C GLY A 60 18.12 -7.45 -3.71
N GLU A 61 17.44 -6.41 -3.20
CA GLU A 61 15.98 -6.32 -3.23
C GLU A 61 15.45 -6.22 -4.67
N ALA A 62 16.04 -5.35 -5.49
CA ALA A 62 15.68 -5.21 -6.91
C ALA A 62 15.75 -6.54 -7.68
N ASP A 63 16.75 -7.39 -7.39
CA ASP A 63 16.91 -8.70 -8.04
C ASP A 63 15.89 -9.72 -7.51
N LYS A 64 15.53 -9.65 -6.21
CA LYS A 64 14.44 -10.45 -5.64
C LYS A 64 13.11 -10.09 -6.29
N LEU A 65 12.80 -8.80 -6.40
CA LEU A 65 11.59 -8.30 -7.06
C LEU A 65 11.52 -8.74 -8.53
N THR A 66 12.62 -8.60 -9.25
CA THR A 66 12.72 -9.04 -10.65
C THR A 66 12.45 -10.54 -10.80
N ARG A 67 13.06 -11.37 -9.94
CA ARG A 67 12.84 -12.82 -9.94
C ARG A 67 11.40 -13.17 -9.57
N ALA A 68 10.81 -12.48 -8.59
CA ALA A 68 9.42 -12.67 -8.19
C ALA A 68 8.45 -12.36 -9.36
N ALA A 69 8.67 -11.27 -10.09
CA ALA A 69 7.86 -10.94 -11.26
C ALA A 69 7.91 -12.01 -12.36
N GLY A 70 9.10 -12.61 -12.58
CA GLY A 70 9.25 -13.76 -13.48
C GLY A 70 8.43 -14.98 -13.02
N LYS A 71 8.47 -15.32 -11.73
CA LYS A 71 7.68 -16.43 -11.17
C LYS A 71 6.17 -16.17 -11.21
N LEU A 72 5.75 -14.93 -10.98
CA LEU A 72 4.34 -14.54 -11.13
C LEU A 72 3.85 -14.67 -12.57
N LEU A 73 4.70 -14.39 -13.56
CA LEU A 73 4.35 -14.63 -14.97
C LEU A 73 4.16 -16.12 -15.26
N ASP A 74 5.04 -16.98 -14.75
CA ASP A 74 4.92 -18.44 -14.90
C ASP A 74 3.66 -18.97 -14.23
N GLU A 75 3.32 -18.47 -13.05
CA GLU A 75 2.09 -18.82 -12.34
C GLU A 75 0.85 -18.29 -13.07
N GLY A 76 0.89 -17.05 -13.58
CA GLY A 76 -0.18 -16.50 -14.41
C GLY A 76 -0.46 -17.35 -15.67
N ARG A 77 0.58 -17.94 -16.28
CA ARG A 77 0.42 -18.89 -17.40
C ARG A 77 -0.23 -20.21 -16.96
N ARG A 78 0.02 -20.69 -15.74
CA ARG A 78 -0.65 -21.87 -15.16
C ARG A 78 -2.12 -21.58 -14.89
N LEU A 79 -2.43 -20.44 -14.27
CA LEU A 79 -3.80 -20.00 -14.01
C LEU A 79 -4.62 -19.85 -15.30
N LYS A 80 -4.04 -19.32 -16.38
CA LYS A 80 -4.71 -19.30 -17.70
C LYS A 80 -5.06 -20.68 -18.24
N ARG A 81 -4.23 -21.70 -17.97
CA ARG A 81 -4.52 -23.08 -18.40
C ARG A 81 -5.67 -23.66 -17.60
N LYS A 82 -5.70 -23.45 -16.28
CA LYS A 82 -6.84 -23.82 -15.42
C LYS A 82 -8.14 -23.16 -15.87
N GLN A 83 -8.10 -21.86 -16.16
CA GLN A 83 -9.26 -21.12 -16.65
C GLN A 83 -9.79 -21.68 -17.99
N ARG A 84 -8.91 -22.10 -18.90
CA ARG A 84 -9.31 -22.77 -20.14
C ARG A 84 -9.91 -24.16 -19.92
N GLY A 85 -9.56 -24.80 -18.80
CA GLY A 85 -10.16 -26.05 -18.35
C GLY A 85 -11.51 -25.88 -17.63
N GLY A 86 -12.03 -24.65 -17.53
CA GLY A 86 -13.33 -24.36 -16.93
C GLY A 86 -13.29 -23.97 -15.45
N GLU A 87 -12.12 -23.90 -14.82
CA GLU A 87 -12.00 -23.43 -13.44
C GLU A 87 -12.22 -21.90 -13.36
N GLU A 88 -13.02 -21.46 -12.39
CA GLU A 88 -13.18 -20.04 -12.10
C GLU A 88 -11.98 -19.50 -11.31
N LEU A 89 -11.45 -18.37 -11.76
CA LEU A 89 -10.35 -17.69 -11.10
C LEU A 89 -10.86 -16.62 -10.13
N SER A 90 -10.31 -16.62 -8.92
CA SER A 90 -10.48 -15.53 -7.96
C SER A 90 -9.99 -14.18 -8.53
N VAL A 91 -10.34 -13.07 -7.86
CA VAL A 91 -9.92 -11.73 -8.28
C VAL A 91 -8.39 -11.61 -8.34
N ALA A 92 -7.69 -12.14 -7.33
CA ALA A 92 -6.23 -12.12 -7.26
C ALA A 92 -5.60 -12.99 -8.37
N GLU A 93 -6.15 -14.18 -8.60
CA GLU A 93 -5.68 -15.07 -9.67
C GLU A 93 -5.89 -14.45 -11.05
N ARG A 94 -7.02 -13.76 -11.29
CA ARG A 94 -7.26 -13.03 -12.54
C ARG A 94 -6.23 -11.92 -12.75
N ALA A 95 -5.86 -11.19 -11.71
CA ALA A 95 -4.82 -10.18 -11.79
C ALA A 95 -3.46 -10.80 -12.16
N VAL A 96 -3.05 -11.86 -11.46
CA VAL A 96 -1.79 -12.57 -11.75
C VAL A 96 -1.80 -13.19 -13.15
N ALA A 97 -2.93 -13.77 -13.58
CA ALA A 97 -3.12 -14.25 -14.94
C ALA A 97 -2.96 -13.12 -15.98
N ALA A 98 -3.35 -11.88 -15.68
CA ALA A 98 -3.17 -10.76 -16.59
C ALA A 98 -1.70 -10.35 -16.83
N MET A 99 -0.73 -10.92 -16.08
CA MET A 99 0.70 -10.69 -16.30
C MET A 99 1.14 -11.05 -17.73
N THR A 100 2.07 -10.26 -18.24
CA THR A 100 2.65 -10.41 -19.59
C THR A 100 4.16 -10.29 -19.54
N ALA A 101 4.85 -10.83 -20.55
CA ALA A 101 6.29 -10.67 -20.70
C ALA A 101 6.70 -9.19 -20.82
N ALA A 102 5.89 -8.38 -21.51
CA ALA A 102 6.09 -6.93 -21.58
C ALA A 102 6.01 -6.26 -20.21
N ALA A 103 5.06 -6.66 -19.35
CA ALA A 103 4.98 -6.15 -17.98
C ALA A 103 6.21 -6.52 -17.16
N VAL A 104 6.71 -7.76 -17.27
CA VAL A 104 7.95 -8.17 -16.60
C VAL A 104 9.15 -7.37 -17.12
N ARG A 105 9.26 -7.13 -18.43
CA ARG A 105 10.34 -6.35 -19.03
C ARG A 105 10.35 -4.89 -18.55
N VAL A 106 9.18 -4.26 -18.51
CA VAL A 106 9.04 -2.90 -17.95
C VAL A 106 9.38 -2.88 -16.46
N TYR A 107 8.97 -3.92 -15.71
CA TYR A 107 9.27 -4.02 -14.28
C TYR A 107 10.78 -4.22 -13.99
N GLN A 108 11.48 -4.97 -14.83
CA GLN A 108 12.94 -5.10 -14.78
C GLN A 108 13.64 -3.75 -14.94
N GLU A 109 13.18 -2.94 -15.89
CA GLU A 109 13.73 -1.60 -16.10
C GLU A 109 13.43 -0.69 -14.89
N PHE A 110 12.22 -0.75 -14.33
CA PHE A 110 11.93 -0.04 -13.09
C PHE A 110 12.84 -0.46 -11.94
N CYS A 111 13.09 -1.76 -11.74
CA CYS A 111 13.98 -2.24 -10.69
C CYS A 111 15.45 -1.84 -10.92
N THR A 112 15.87 -1.77 -12.18
CA THR A 112 17.22 -1.31 -12.58
C THR A 112 17.38 0.17 -12.28
N LEU A 113 16.46 1.00 -12.75
CA LEU A 113 16.44 2.43 -12.46
C LEU A 113 16.37 2.69 -10.96
N TRP A 114 15.47 2.01 -10.25
CA TRP A 114 15.27 2.18 -8.81
C TRP A 114 16.57 1.99 -8.02
N ARG A 115 17.41 1.05 -8.46
CA ARG A 115 18.75 0.81 -7.91
C ARG A 115 19.72 1.94 -8.23
N VAL A 116 19.75 2.39 -9.49
CA VAL A 116 20.67 3.43 -9.97
C VAL A 116 20.36 4.79 -9.36
N THR A 117 19.08 5.14 -9.25
CA THR A 117 18.60 6.42 -8.74
C THR A 117 18.38 6.42 -7.23
N LYS A 118 18.84 5.38 -6.52
CA LYS A 118 18.74 5.24 -5.06
C LYS A 118 17.31 5.48 -4.54
N GLY A 119 16.30 4.98 -5.25
CA GLY A 119 14.90 5.14 -4.87
C GLY A 119 14.11 6.20 -5.61
N GLN A 120 14.77 7.19 -6.21
CA GLN A 120 14.11 8.31 -6.88
C GLN A 120 13.70 7.94 -8.31
N LEU A 121 12.48 7.41 -8.48
CA LEU A 121 12.04 6.81 -9.74
C LEU A 121 10.92 7.62 -10.42
N TYR A 122 11.27 8.33 -11.49
CA TYR A 122 10.36 9.17 -12.27
C TYR A 122 10.56 9.08 -13.80
N PRO A 123 10.76 7.89 -14.40
CA PRO A 123 11.01 7.76 -15.83
C PRO A 123 9.80 8.22 -16.66
N SER A 124 10.10 8.83 -17.82
CA SER A 124 9.06 9.15 -18.81
C SER A 124 8.60 7.88 -19.53
N TYR A 125 7.40 7.94 -20.13
CA TYR A 125 6.88 6.83 -20.93
C TYR A 125 7.75 6.56 -22.16
N ASP A 126 8.34 7.62 -22.71
CA ASP A 126 9.20 7.56 -23.89
C ASP A 126 10.56 6.94 -23.53
N TYR A 127 11.14 7.32 -22.39
CA TYR A 127 12.34 6.66 -21.85
C TYR A 127 12.12 5.15 -21.69
N LEU A 128 10.99 4.75 -21.07
CA LEU A 128 10.68 3.33 -20.90
C LEU A 128 10.47 2.62 -22.24
N ALA A 129 9.82 3.28 -23.20
CA ALA A 129 9.57 2.70 -24.53
C ALA A 129 10.89 2.42 -25.26
N GLU A 130 11.78 3.40 -25.29
CA GLU A 130 13.12 3.27 -25.88
C GLU A 130 13.93 2.17 -25.18
N ARG A 131 14.00 2.22 -23.85
CA ARG A 131 14.87 1.32 -23.08
C ARG A 131 14.39 -0.13 -23.05
N THR A 132 13.08 -0.34 -23.18
CA THR A 132 12.49 -1.68 -23.21
C THR A 132 12.24 -2.21 -24.62
N GLU A 133 12.48 -1.40 -25.65
CA GLU A 133 12.15 -1.69 -27.06
C GLU A 133 10.66 -2.03 -27.25
N LEU A 134 9.80 -1.40 -26.45
CA LEU A 134 8.35 -1.59 -26.49
C LEU A 134 7.67 -0.32 -26.99
N GLY A 135 6.61 -0.48 -27.77
CA GLY A 135 5.76 0.67 -28.13
C GLY A 135 5.18 1.36 -26.89
N ARG A 136 5.08 2.69 -26.93
CA ARG A 136 4.53 3.53 -25.83
C ARG A 136 3.19 3.04 -25.27
N ARG A 137 2.30 2.55 -26.15
CA ARG A 137 1.00 1.97 -25.77
C ARG A 137 1.15 0.68 -24.95
N THR A 138 2.15 -0.15 -25.29
CA THR A 138 2.48 -1.39 -24.58
C THR A 138 3.04 -1.09 -23.20
N VAL A 139 3.95 -0.11 -23.08
CA VAL A 139 4.44 0.38 -21.79
C VAL A 139 3.30 0.88 -20.91
N ALA A 140 2.38 1.68 -21.48
CA ALA A 140 1.22 2.17 -20.73
C ALA A 140 0.31 1.03 -20.22
N ARG A 141 0.07 -0.01 -21.03
CA ARG A 141 -0.68 -1.21 -20.63
C ARG A 141 0.06 -2.00 -19.55
N ALA A 142 1.37 -2.19 -19.72
CA ALA A 142 2.23 -2.89 -18.76
C ALA A 142 2.17 -2.23 -17.38
N ILE A 143 2.30 -0.90 -17.30
CA ILE A 143 2.21 -0.14 -16.04
C ILE A 143 0.87 -0.38 -15.35
N VAL A 144 -0.24 -0.39 -16.09
CA VAL A 144 -1.57 -0.66 -15.54
C VAL A 144 -1.68 -2.10 -15.02
N ILE A 145 -1.10 -3.07 -15.71
CA ILE A 145 -1.06 -4.47 -15.25
C ILE A 145 -0.26 -4.57 -13.95
N LEU A 146 0.93 -3.95 -13.89
CA LEU A 146 1.78 -3.97 -12.69
C LEU A 146 1.10 -3.31 -11.48
N GLU A 147 0.37 -2.21 -11.69
CA GLU A 147 -0.44 -1.54 -10.65
C GLU A 147 -1.56 -2.47 -10.15
N LYS A 148 -2.30 -3.11 -11.06
CA LYS A 148 -3.40 -4.03 -10.72
C LYS A 148 -2.95 -5.29 -9.98
N VAL A 149 -1.78 -5.82 -10.34
CA VAL A 149 -1.21 -7.02 -9.69
C VAL A 149 -0.69 -6.66 -8.30
N GLY A 150 -0.28 -5.42 -8.06
CA GLY A 150 0.34 -5.00 -6.79
C GLY A 150 1.86 -5.12 -6.81
N LEU A 151 2.48 -4.99 -7.99
CA LEU A 151 3.93 -4.91 -8.16
C LEU A 151 4.45 -3.47 -8.21
N LEU A 152 3.57 -2.50 -8.45
CA LEU A 152 3.95 -1.12 -8.69
C LEU A 152 2.95 -0.16 -8.05
N ILE A 153 3.45 0.80 -7.29
CA ILE A 153 2.67 1.97 -6.86
C ILE A 153 3.03 3.13 -7.78
N ARG A 154 2.03 3.86 -8.28
CA ARG A 154 2.21 5.00 -9.16
C ARG A 154 1.49 6.22 -8.60
N GLN A 155 2.21 7.32 -8.47
CA GLN A 155 1.65 8.63 -8.12
C GLN A 155 1.86 9.62 -9.26
N ARG A 156 0.79 10.30 -9.67
CA ARG A 156 0.84 11.30 -10.74
C ARG A 156 1.31 12.63 -10.20
N ARG A 157 2.07 13.37 -11.03
CA ARG A 157 2.72 14.63 -10.65
C ARG A 157 2.41 15.77 -11.59
N PHE A 158 2.34 16.98 -11.05
CA PHE A 158 2.31 18.21 -11.80
C PHE A 158 3.31 19.21 -11.22
N ALA A 159 3.85 20.09 -12.06
CA ALA A 159 4.80 21.12 -11.64
C ALA A 159 4.33 22.51 -12.09
N ARG A 160 4.70 23.53 -11.31
CA ARG A 160 4.51 24.94 -11.69
C ARG A 160 5.39 25.26 -12.88
N VAL A 161 4.83 26.00 -13.83
CA VAL A 161 5.58 26.65 -14.89
C VAL A 161 5.74 28.10 -14.47
N GLU A 162 6.99 28.52 -14.25
CA GLU A 162 7.32 29.94 -14.18
C GLU A 162 7.13 30.51 -15.58
N ALA A 163 6.08 31.31 -15.77
CA ALA A 163 5.81 31.99 -17.02
C ALA A 163 5.76 33.49 -16.77
N GLU A 164 6.37 34.27 -17.66
CA GLU A 164 6.22 35.72 -17.73
C GLU A 164 4.78 36.05 -18.17
N GLY A 165 3.87 36.19 -17.20
CA GLY A 165 2.46 36.50 -17.43
C GLY A 165 1.60 36.38 -16.18
N ALA A 166 0.38 36.90 -16.22
CA ALA A 166 -0.52 36.90 -15.07
C ALA A 166 -1.00 35.48 -14.70
N GLY A 167 -0.54 34.98 -13.55
CA GLY A 167 -1.07 33.82 -12.84
C GLY A 167 -0.23 32.53 -12.94
N PRO A 168 -0.22 31.69 -11.88
CA PRO A 168 0.55 30.45 -11.87
C PRO A 168 0.04 29.49 -12.95
N ARG A 169 0.93 28.97 -13.80
CA ARG A 169 0.59 27.93 -14.79
C ARG A 169 1.12 26.58 -14.29
N TRP A 170 0.44 25.50 -14.67
CA TRP A 170 0.77 24.14 -14.24
C TRP A 170 0.91 23.23 -15.45
N HIS A 171 1.83 22.27 -15.40
CA HIS A 171 1.92 21.22 -16.42
C HIS A 171 2.04 19.84 -15.78
N GLN A 172 1.55 18.83 -16.49
CA GLN A 172 1.71 17.44 -16.05
C GLN A 172 3.17 17.01 -16.27
N THR A 173 3.80 16.50 -15.22
CA THR A 173 5.19 16.02 -15.24
C THR A 173 5.21 14.49 -15.25
N SER A 174 6.40 13.89 -15.38
CA SER A 174 6.56 12.44 -15.25
C SER A 174 6.03 11.96 -13.89
N ASN A 175 5.30 10.84 -13.93
CA ASN A 175 4.80 10.21 -12.71
C ASN A 175 5.97 9.68 -11.88
N VAL A 176 5.72 9.50 -10.60
CA VAL A 176 6.63 8.81 -9.69
C VAL A 176 6.13 7.38 -9.47
N TYR A 177 7.10 6.47 -9.35
CA TYR A 177 6.86 5.03 -9.30
C TYR A 177 7.59 4.42 -8.11
N ARG A 178 7.03 3.38 -7.52
CA ARG A 178 7.68 2.57 -6.48
C ARG A 178 7.47 1.10 -6.77
N PRO A 179 8.54 0.34 -7.08
CA PRO A 179 8.47 -1.11 -7.13
C PRO A 179 8.12 -1.64 -5.75
N VAL A 180 7.12 -2.52 -5.69
CA VAL A 180 6.70 -3.18 -4.45
C VAL A 180 6.36 -4.63 -4.74
N LEU A 181 6.17 -5.42 -3.69
CA LEU A 181 5.66 -6.77 -3.80
C LEU A 181 4.59 -6.97 -2.72
N ALA A 182 3.32 -6.85 -3.11
CA ALA A 182 2.22 -6.96 -2.17
C ALA A 182 2.22 -8.32 -1.44
N LYS A 183 1.91 -8.31 -0.13
CA LYS A 183 1.88 -9.52 0.70
C LYS A 183 0.95 -10.61 0.14
N ALA A 184 -0.17 -10.21 -0.45
CA ALA A 184 -1.11 -11.12 -1.10
C ALA A 184 -0.48 -11.93 -2.25
N LEU A 185 0.57 -11.40 -2.89
CA LEU A 185 1.27 -12.10 -3.98
C LEU A 185 2.21 -13.20 -3.49
N MET A 186 2.55 -13.22 -2.19
CA MET A 186 3.41 -14.26 -1.62
C MET A 186 2.85 -15.66 -1.86
N THR A 187 1.53 -15.81 -1.81
CA THR A 187 0.82 -17.09 -2.01
C THR A 187 1.02 -17.67 -3.41
N PHE A 188 1.35 -16.85 -4.41
CA PHE A 188 1.64 -17.30 -5.78
C PHE A 188 3.13 -17.58 -6.03
N LEU A 189 4.01 -17.19 -5.10
CA LEU A 189 5.45 -17.43 -5.22
C LEU A 189 5.85 -18.79 -4.66
N PRO A 190 6.91 -19.44 -5.17
CA PRO A 190 7.39 -20.70 -4.61
C PRO A 190 7.87 -20.53 -3.16
N ARG A 191 7.82 -21.61 -2.36
CA ARG A 191 8.21 -21.59 -0.94
C ARG A 191 9.65 -21.10 -0.73
N SER A 192 10.56 -21.36 -1.66
CA SER A 192 11.95 -20.89 -1.61
C SER A 192 12.12 -19.37 -1.70
N MET A 193 11.10 -18.64 -2.14
CA MET A 193 11.10 -17.17 -2.22
C MET A 193 10.32 -16.50 -1.08
N ARG A 194 9.64 -17.29 -0.25
CA ARG A 194 8.92 -16.78 0.92
C ARG A 194 9.87 -16.76 2.12
N PRO A 195 9.75 -15.78 3.03
CA PRO A 195 10.42 -15.89 4.32
C PRO A 195 9.97 -17.19 5.00
N ALA A 196 10.89 -17.85 5.68
CA ALA A 196 10.54 -19.00 6.50
C ALA A 196 9.51 -18.55 7.55
N PRO A 197 8.49 -19.38 7.83
CA PRO A 197 7.61 -19.09 8.96
C PRO A 197 8.45 -18.99 10.25
N PRO A 198 8.12 -18.07 11.16
CA PRO A 198 8.81 -17.96 12.43
C PRO A 198 8.66 -19.26 13.23
N PRO A 199 9.64 -19.59 14.10
CA PRO A 199 9.52 -20.69 15.05
C PRO A 199 8.24 -20.58 15.91
N VAL A 200 7.66 -21.73 16.29
CA VAL A 200 6.40 -21.77 17.04
C VAL A 200 6.54 -21.09 18.40
N ASP A 201 7.70 -21.22 19.02
CA ASP A 201 8.12 -20.57 20.25
C ASP A 201 8.21 -19.04 20.12
N GLU A 202 8.63 -18.51 18.96
CA GLU A 202 8.57 -17.05 18.71
C GLU A 202 7.13 -16.57 18.54
N ILE A 203 6.29 -17.35 17.85
CA ILE A 203 4.85 -17.04 17.69
C ILE A 203 4.16 -17.00 19.06
N GLN A 204 4.41 -17.98 19.91
CA GLN A 204 3.85 -18.01 21.27
C GLN A 204 4.35 -16.82 22.08
N ARG A 205 5.66 -16.51 22.04
CA ARG A 205 6.21 -15.35 22.75
C ARG A 205 5.65 -14.02 22.25
N GLU A 206 5.31 -13.91 20.97
CA GLU A 206 4.61 -12.73 20.44
C GLU A 206 3.16 -12.67 20.93
N ALA A 207 2.46 -13.80 20.99
CA ALA A 207 1.11 -13.89 21.52
C ALA A 207 1.08 -13.53 23.01
N ASP A 208 1.97 -14.10 23.82
CA ASP A 208 2.10 -13.81 25.25
C ASP A 208 2.39 -12.32 25.47
N ARG A 209 3.34 -11.74 24.71
CA ARG A 209 3.63 -10.30 24.77
C ARG A 209 2.41 -9.45 24.40
N GLN A 210 1.60 -9.87 23.44
CA GLN A 210 0.38 -9.15 23.07
C GLN A 210 -0.67 -9.25 24.17
N GLU A 211 -0.87 -10.42 24.78
CA GLU A 211 -1.75 -10.60 25.93
C GLU A 211 -1.30 -9.77 27.13
N ASP A 212 -0.02 -9.82 27.48
CA ASP A 212 0.58 -9.01 28.55
C ASP A 212 0.37 -7.51 28.28
N THR A 213 0.60 -7.07 27.04
CA THR A 213 0.38 -5.66 26.65
C THR A 213 -1.09 -5.29 26.75
N GLN A 214 -2.00 -6.16 26.31
CA GLN A 214 -3.44 -5.92 26.44
C GLN A 214 -3.88 -5.86 27.89
N HIS A 215 -3.36 -6.73 28.76
CA HIS A 215 -3.63 -6.72 30.18
C HIS A 215 -3.11 -5.44 30.85
N MET A 216 -1.89 -5.00 30.51
CA MET A 216 -1.34 -3.73 30.97
C MET A 216 -2.20 -2.54 30.53
N LEU A 217 -2.60 -2.49 29.25
CA LEU A 217 -3.43 -1.40 28.72
C LEU A 217 -4.84 -1.38 29.31
N ALA A 218 -5.42 -2.55 29.62
CA ALA A 218 -6.74 -2.65 30.24
C ALA A 218 -6.79 -2.12 31.68
N GLY A 219 -5.65 -2.09 32.38
CA GLY A 219 -5.53 -1.54 33.72
C GLY A 219 -5.34 -0.02 33.78
N LEU A 220 -5.18 0.66 32.64
CA LEU A 220 -4.97 2.11 32.58
C LEU A 220 -6.31 2.88 32.56
N ASN A 221 -6.33 4.07 33.17
CA ASN A 221 -7.44 5.00 33.00
C ASN A 221 -7.50 5.55 31.56
N CYS A 222 -8.64 6.13 31.14
CA CYS A 222 -8.83 6.57 29.76
C CYS A 222 -7.79 7.62 29.34
N ARG A 223 -7.36 8.49 30.26
CA ARG A 223 -6.29 9.47 30.03
C ARG A 223 -4.94 8.80 29.74
N GLU A 224 -4.54 7.83 30.53
CA GLU A 224 -3.27 7.12 30.42
C GLU A 224 -3.25 6.22 29.20
N LEU A 225 -4.36 5.55 28.89
CA LEU A 225 -4.54 4.77 27.68
C LEU A 225 -4.34 5.64 26.43
N ALA A 226 -4.92 6.84 26.40
CA ALA A 226 -4.73 7.80 25.31
C ALA A 226 -3.26 8.20 25.12
N ARG A 227 -2.51 8.35 26.22
CA ARG A 227 -1.08 8.68 26.19
C ARG A 227 -0.21 7.50 25.78
N ALA A 228 -0.59 6.28 26.14
CA ALA A 228 0.16 5.06 25.84
C ALA A 228 -0.02 4.59 24.39
N THR A 229 -1.17 4.85 23.78
CA THR A 229 -1.52 4.36 22.43
C THR A 229 -1.17 5.34 21.31
N LEU A 230 -1.19 6.64 21.56
CA LEU A 230 -0.91 7.66 20.54
C LEU A 230 0.54 8.14 20.62
N VAL A 231 1.16 8.32 19.46
CA VAL A 231 2.47 8.98 19.36
C VAL A 231 2.33 10.43 19.83
N SER A 232 3.29 10.89 20.63
CA SER A 232 3.30 12.24 21.22
C SER A 232 3.06 13.32 20.16
N GLY A 233 2.09 14.19 20.39
CA GLY A 233 1.75 15.30 19.49
C GLY A 233 0.44 15.99 19.87
N PRO A 234 0.02 17.03 19.12
CA PRO A 234 -1.14 17.85 19.47
C PRO A 234 -2.44 17.07 19.60
N LEU A 235 -2.61 16.02 18.79
CA LEU A 235 -3.76 15.14 18.85
C LEU A 235 -3.75 14.29 20.14
N ALA A 236 -2.60 13.77 20.54
CA ALA A 236 -2.47 12.98 21.77
C ALA A 236 -2.85 13.81 23.00
N ASP A 237 -2.47 15.09 23.03
CA ASP A 237 -2.84 16.00 24.12
C ASP A 237 -4.34 16.25 24.20
N VAL A 238 -5.01 16.43 23.06
CA VAL A 238 -6.47 16.63 23.00
C VAL A 238 -7.21 15.37 23.45
N VAL A 239 -6.79 14.19 22.97
CA VAL A 239 -7.41 12.92 23.34
C VAL A 239 -7.16 12.61 24.82
N ALA A 240 -5.97 12.90 25.36
CA ALA A 240 -5.69 12.73 26.78
C ALA A 240 -6.54 13.66 27.67
N LYS A 241 -6.78 14.91 27.24
CA LYS A 241 -7.71 15.83 27.94
C LYS A 241 -9.14 15.30 27.94
N LEU A 242 -9.61 14.76 26.81
CA LEU A 242 -10.91 14.12 26.73
C LEU A 242 -11.00 12.90 27.65
N GLY A 243 -9.96 12.06 27.68
CA GLY A 243 -9.86 10.90 28.57
C GLY A 243 -9.98 11.30 30.04
N ALA A 244 -9.28 12.35 30.47
CA ALA A 244 -9.35 12.86 31.84
C ALA A 244 -10.78 13.30 32.25
N CYS A 245 -11.54 13.89 31.32
CA CYS A 245 -12.93 14.25 31.57
C CYS A 245 -13.85 13.03 31.69
N ILE A 246 -13.59 11.97 30.93
CA ILE A 246 -14.33 10.71 31.02
C ILE A 246 -14.07 10.05 32.38
N ASP A 247 -12.79 9.95 32.77
CA ASP A 247 -12.36 9.35 34.04
C ASP A 247 -13.02 10.05 35.24
N ALA A 248 -12.97 11.40 35.29
CA ALA A 248 -13.60 12.19 36.34
C ALA A 248 -15.13 12.00 36.40
N ARG A 249 -15.78 11.79 35.25
CA ARG A 249 -17.22 11.55 35.19
C ARG A 249 -17.58 10.15 35.70
N SER A 250 -16.81 9.11 35.36
CA SER A 250 -17.00 7.77 35.90
C SER A 250 -16.83 7.72 37.42
N GLU A 251 -15.77 8.35 37.96
CA GLU A 251 -15.54 8.41 39.40
C GLU A 251 -16.69 9.11 40.14
N SER A 252 -17.22 10.19 39.57
CA SER A 252 -18.37 10.89 40.14
C SER A 252 -19.66 10.06 40.12
N ALA A 253 -19.86 9.22 39.09
CA ALA A 253 -21.02 8.35 38.97
C ALA A 253 -20.95 7.16 39.94
N ASP A 254 -19.77 6.56 40.11
CA ASP A 254 -19.55 5.47 41.06
C ASP A 254 -19.72 5.94 42.51
N MET A 255 -19.26 7.15 42.82
CA MET A 255 -19.47 7.80 44.13
C MET A 255 -20.95 8.11 44.42
N ALA A 256 -21.76 8.33 43.40
CA ALA A 256 -23.20 8.57 43.54
C ALA A 256 -24.02 7.28 43.71
N LEU A 257 -23.50 6.13 43.25
CA LEU A 257 -24.13 4.80 43.39
C LEU A 257 -23.84 4.12 44.74
N ASN A 258 -22.75 4.52 45.42
CA ASN A 258 -22.35 3.99 46.73
C ASN A 258 -22.86 4.82 47.93
N ARG A 259 -23.80 5.74 47.72
CA ARG A 259 -24.51 6.49 48.77
C ARG A 259 -25.98 6.08 48.81
#